data_AF-A0A4P0YGZ1-F1
#
_entry.id   AF-A0A4P0YGZ1-F1
#
_cell.length_a   1.000
_cell.length_b   1.000
_cell.length_c   1.000
_cell.angle_alpha   90.00
_cell.angle_beta   90.00
_cell.angle_gamma   90.00
#
_symmetry.space_group_name_H-M   'P 1'
#
loop_
_entity.id
_entity.type
_entity.pdbx_description
1 polymer ?
#
loop_
_entity_poly.entity_id
_entity_poly.type
_entity_poly.pdbx_seq_one_letter_code
_entity_poly.pdbx_strand_id
1 'polypeptide(L)' 'MRVVSEITESNGSSSMASVCGASLALMDAGVPVKAAVAGIAMGLVKEGDNFVVPV' A
#
# COMPACT_ATOMS: atom_id res chain seq x y z
N MET A 1 0.05 -17.47 10.59
CA MET A 1 0.89 -16.94 9.49
C MET A 1 1.63 -15.73 9.99
N ARG A 2 2.86 -15.51 9.52
CA ARG A 2 3.66 -14.31 9.81
C ARG A 2 4.18 -13.78 8.48
N VAL A 3 3.87 -12.52 8.18
CA VAL A 3 4.39 -11.81 7.01
C VAL A 3 5.32 -10.71 7.52
N VAL A 4 6.51 -10.62 6.95
CA VAL A 4 7.48 -9.56 7.25
C VAL A 4 7.71 -8.80 5.95
N SER A 5 7.58 -7.47 6.00
CA SER A 5 7.83 -6.59 4.87
C SER A 5 9.12 -5.82 5.14
N GLU A 6 10.18 -6.15 4.42
CA GLU A 6 11.43 -5.39 4.43
C GLU A 6 11.37 -4.32 3.34
N ILE A 7 11.52 -3.04 3.73
CA ILE A 7 11.45 -1.93 2.80
C ILE A 7 12.85 -1.68 2.24
N THR A 8 13.06 -2.03 0.97
CA THR A 8 14.34 -1.80 0.28
C THR A 8 14.48 -0.36 -0.23
N GLU A 9 13.36 0.29 -0.54
CA GLU A 9 13.30 1.68 -1.00
C GLU A 9 12.06 2.38 -0.44
N SER A 10 12.17 3.68 -0.14
CA SER A 10 11.06 4.47 0.41
C SER A 10 11.08 5.89 -0.15
N ASN A 11 10.24 6.13 -1.16
CA ASN A 11 9.98 7.46 -1.73
C ASN A 11 8.48 7.69 -1.93
N GLY A 12 7.70 7.46 -0.87
CA GLY A 12 6.25 7.44 -0.90
C GLY A 12 5.70 6.52 0.19
N SER A 13 4.51 5.97 0.00
CA SER A 13 3.90 5.06 0.99
C SER A 13 4.42 3.63 0.87
N SER A 14 5.50 3.36 1.59
CA SER A 14 6.00 2.01 1.84
C SER A 14 5.00 1.14 2.62
N SER A 15 4.13 1.74 3.44
CA SER A 15 3.06 1.01 4.15
C SER A 15 2.01 0.43 3.22
N MET A 16 1.60 1.15 2.18
CA MET A 16 0.69 0.62 1.16
C MET A 16 1.40 -0.38 0.24
N ALA A 17 2.70 -0.18 -0.03
CA ALA A 17 3.51 -1.20 -0.70
C ALA A 17 3.55 -2.52 0.11
N SER A 18 3.66 -2.46 1.44
CA SER A 18 3.56 -3.65 2.30
C SER A 18 2.21 -4.37 2.17
N VAL A 19 1.10 -3.64 2.00
CA VAL A 19 -0.22 -4.25 1.77
C VAL A 19 -0.24 -5.01 0.45
N CYS A 20 0.18 -4.36 -0.63
CA CYS A 20 0.24 -4.98 -1.97
C CYS A 20 1.16 -6.20 -1.98
N GLY A 21 2.37 -6.06 -1.42
CA GLY A 21 3.37 -7.12 -1.33
C GLY A 21 2.90 -8.30 -0.47
N ALA A 22 2.26 -8.03 0.67
CA ALA A 22 1.69 -9.08 1.52
C ALA A 22 0.56 -9.84 0.80
N SER A 23 -0.32 -9.15 0.05
CA SER A 23 -1.37 -9.82 -0.73
C SER A 23 -0.77 -10.81 -1.72
N LEU A 24 0.27 -10.41 -2.46
CA LEU A 24 0.95 -11.28 -3.42
C LEU A 24 1.71 -12.41 -2.73
N ALA A 25 2.45 -12.12 -1.66
CA ALA A 25 3.22 -13.13 -0.91
C ALA A 25 2.32 -14.20 -0.28
N LEU A 26 1.12 -13.83 0.19
CA LEU A 26 0.16 -14.79 0.72
C LEU A 26 -0.41 -15.70 -0.39
N MET A 27 -0.73 -15.13 -1.55
CA MET A 27 -1.18 -15.91 -2.71
C MET A 27 -0.10 -16.88 -3.20
N ASP A 28 1.15 -16.42 -3.28
CA ASP A 28 2.31 -17.23 -3.66
C ASP A 28 2.58 -18.36 -2.65
N ALA A 29 2.44 -18.07 -1.35
CA ALA A 29 2.54 -19.07 -0.29
C ALA A 29 1.35 -20.07 -0.24
N GLY A 30 0.40 -19.99 -1.19
CA GLY A 30 -0.77 -20.87 -1.25
C GLY A 30 -1.80 -20.61 -0.15
N VAL A 31 -1.75 -19.46 0.51
CA VAL A 31 -2.72 -19.09 1.55
C VAL A 31 -4.04 -18.76 0.87
N PRO A 32 -5.17 -19.40 1.27
CA PRO A 32 -6.47 -19.08 0.71
C PRO A 32 -6.95 -17.73 1.24
N VAL A 33 -6.64 -16.67 0.48
CA VAL A 33 -7.13 -15.31 0.71
C VAL A 33 -8.45 -15.09 -0.03
N LYS A 34 -9.38 -14.35 0.60
CA LYS A 34 -10.72 -14.12 0.03
C LYS A 34 -10.70 -13.37 -1.30
N ALA A 35 -9.79 -12.41 -1.44
CA ALA A 35 -9.56 -11.60 -2.64
C ALA A 35 -8.17 -10.95 -2.58
N ALA A 36 -7.68 -10.47 -3.73
CA ALA A 36 -6.50 -9.60 -3.77
C ALA A 36 -6.78 -8.26 -3.09
N VAL A 37 -5.77 -7.69 -2.42
CA VAL A 37 -5.85 -6.38 -1.78
C VAL A 37 -4.67 -5.51 -2.21
N ALA A 38 -4.96 -4.25 -2.53
CA ALA A 38 -3.98 -3.23 -2.84
C ALA A 38 -4.26 -1.96 -2.02
N GLY A 39 -3.24 -1.12 -1.86
CA GLY A 39 -3.33 0.17 -1.17
C GLY A 39 -2.65 1.29 -1.96
N ILE A 40 -3.10 2.52 -1.74
CA ILE A 40 -2.49 3.74 -2.27
C ILE A 40 -2.52 4.82 -1.18
N ALA A 41 -1.51 5.69 -1.16
CA ALA A 41 -1.53 6.89 -0.34
C ALA A 41 -1.75 8.11 -1.23
N MET A 42 -2.54 9.05 -0.74
CA MET A 42 -2.94 10.25 -1.45
C MET A 42 -2.67 11.46 -0.55
N GLY A 43 -2.19 12.56 -1.13
CA GLY A 43 -2.09 13.84 -0.45
C GLY A 43 -3.29 14.73 -0.76
N LEU A 44 -3.58 15.69 0.14
CA LEU A 44 -4.48 16.80 -0.15
C LEU A 44 -3.89 18.07 0.44
N VAL A 45 -3.71 19.07 -0.41
CA VAL A 45 -3.28 20.43 -0.02
C VAL A 45 -4.49 21.35 -0.25
N LYS A 46 -4.88 22.11 0.78
CA LYS A 46 -6.04 23.02 0.71
C LYS A 46 -5.65 24.42 1.20
N GLU A 47 -6.04 25.44 0.45
CA GLU A 47 -5.88 26.86 0.79
C GLU A 47 -7.19 27.60 0.47
N GLY A 48 -7.91 28.04 1.52
CA GLY A 48 -9.25 28.61 1.37
C GLY A 48 -10.22 27.62 0.71
N ASP A 49 -10.81 28.02 -0.41
CA ASP A 49 -11.71 27.18 -1.22
C ASP A 49 -10.95 26.37 -2.30
N ASN A 50 -9.65 26.63 -2.51
CA ASN A 50 -8.84 25.91 -3.47
C ASN A 50 -8.23 24.66 -2.81
N PHE A 51 -8.18 23.55 -3.56
CA PHE A 51 -7.46 22.35 -3.14
C PHE A 51 -6.80 21.64 -4.31
N VAL A 52 -5.72 20.92 -4.03
CA VAL A 52 -5.00 20.05 -4.97
C VAL A 52 -4.79 18.70 -4.31
N VAL A 53 -5.00 17.64 -5.08
CA VAL A 53 -4.74 16.26 -4.66
C VAL A 53 -3.50 15.78 -5.42
N PRO A 54 -2.30 15.96 -4.86
CA PRO A 54 -1.10 15.36 -5.44
C PRO A 54 -1.14 13.84 -5.20
N VAL A 55 -0.94 13.10 -6.28
CA VAL A 55 -0.65 11.65 -6.29
C VAL A 55 0.84 11.42 -6.16
#